data_AF-A0A3M1WZH4-F1
#
_entry.id   AF-A0A3M1WZH4-F1
#
_cell.length_a   1.000
_cell.length_b   1.000
_cell.length_c   1.000
_cell.angle_alpha   90.00
_cell.angle_beta   90.00
_cell.angle_gamma   90.00
#
_symmetry.space_group_name_H-M   'P 1'
#
loop_
_entity.id
_entity.type
_entity.pdbx_description
1 polymer ?
#
loop_
_entity_poly.entity_id
_entity_poly.type
_entity_poly.pdbx_seq_one_letter_code
_entity_poly.pdbx_strand_id
1 'polypeptide(L)'
;GRLNLGFSISPDIPVASRLVAALDVEDVTGAFNEDNSFWKRVHAGVEMGFLKDHIILRGGINQGYLSGGAEIDLWVLRAGYVYYSEEMGAYSGQDRDSRHLVKVTLGW
;
A
#
# COMPACT_ATOMS: atom_id res chain seq x y z
N GLY A 1 4.16 -25.29 6.46
CA GLY A 1 3.12 -24.29 6.80
C GLY A 1 3.72 -22.93 6.60
N ARG A 2 2.96 -21.97 6.06
CA ARG A 2 3.42 -20.58 5.91
C ARG A 2 3.24 -19.85 7.22
N LEU A 3 4.29 -19.18 7.71
CA LEU A 3 4.23 -18.32 8.88
C LEU A 3 4.42 -16.87 8.43
N ASN A 4 3.41 -16.04 8.67
CA ASN A 4 3.43 -14.63 8.29
C ASN A 4 3.54 -13.78 9.55
N LEU A 5 4.35 -12.71 9.51
CA LEU A 5 4.51 -11.78 10.61
C LEU A 5 4.23 -10.36 10.12
N GLY A 6 3.27 -9.71 10.77
CA GLY A 6 2.91 -8.31 10.52
C GLY A 6 3.22 -7.43 11.72
N PHE A 7 3.73 -6.22 11.46
CA PHE A 7 3.96 -5.18 12.44
C PHE A 7 3.36 -3.86 11.95
N SER A 8 2.70 -3.12 12.84
CA SER A 8 2.13 -1.81 12.53
C SER A 8 2.34 -0.82 13.67
N ILE A 9 2.61 0.42 13.31
CA ILE A 9 2.87 1.55 14.20
C ILE A 9 1.96 2.70 13.78
N SER A 10 1.39 3.41 14.75
CA SER A 10 0.53 4.57 14.50
C SER A 10 0.92 5.72 15.44
N PRO A 11 1.97 6.47 15.12
CA PRO A 11 2.42 7.56 15.97
C PRO A 11 1.53 8.79 15.75
N ASP A 12 1.22 9.47 16.85
CA ASP A 12 0.57 10.78 16.80
C ASP A 12 1.62 11.84 16.45
N ILE A 13 1.38 12.62 15.38
CA ILE A 13 2.28 13.70 14.97
C ILE A 13 1.47 14.97 14.68
N PRO A 14 1.94 16.17 15.08
CA PRO A 14 1.14 17.40 14.96
C PRO A 14 0.76 17.79 13.51
N VAL A 15 1.54 17.33 12.54
CA VAL A 15 1.37 17.69 11.12
C VAL A 15 0.35 16.80 10.38
N ALA A 16 0.07 15.60 10.89
CA ALA A 16 -0.86 14.66 10.28
C ALA A 16 -1.90 14.22 11.32
N SER A 17 -3.18 14.31 10.96
CA SER A 17 -4.28 13.84 11.81
C SER A 17 -4.24 12.33 12.02
N ARG A 18 -3.60 11.62 11.09
CA ARG A 18 -3.34 10.18 11.18
C ARG A 18 -2.02 9.86 10.50
N LEU A 19 -1.19 9.06 11.14
CA LEU A 19 -0.04 8.41 10.50
C LEU A 19 -0.05 6.95 10.92
N VAL A 20 -0.04 6.05 9.94
CA VAL A 20 0.07 4.60 10.16
C VAL A 20 1.17 4.09 9.24
N ALA A 21 2.12 3.37 9.79
CA ALA A 21 3.10 2.62 9.01
C ALA A 21 2.97 1.13 9.37
N ALA A 22 2.99 0.27 8.36
CA ALA A 22 2.87 -1.16 8.50
C ALA A 22 3.93 -1.87 7.67
N LEU A 23 4.41 -3.00 8.18
CA LEU A 23 5.33 -3.89 7.51
C LEU A 23 4.89 -5.32 7.77
N ASP A 24 4.79 -6.12 6.72
CA ASP A 24 4.40 -7.52 6.76
C ASP A 24 5.43 -8.35 6.01
N VAL A 25 5.76 -9.52 6.56
CA VAL A 25 6.71 -10.46 5.97
C VAL A 25 6.05 -11.83 5.87
N GLU A 26 5.95 -12.32 4.65
CA GLU A 26 5.43 -13.65 4.36
C GLU A 26 6.54 -14.72 4.46
N ASP A 27 6.22 -15.90 4.97
CA ASP A 27 7.10 -17.07 5.07
C ASP A 27 8.43 -16.82 5.82
N VAL A 28 8.33 -16.36 7.07
CA VAL A 28 9.49 -16.02 7.93
C VAL A 28 10.33 -17.25 8.30
N THR A 29 9.76 -18.45 8.19
CA THR A 29 10.44 -19.72 8.53
C THR A 29 11.53 -20.14 7.54
N GLY A 30 11.66 -19.48 6.38
CA GLY A 30 12.78 -19.71 5.46
C GLY A 30 12.88 -21.14 4.94
N ALA A 31 11.77 -21.88 4.87
CA ALA A 31 11.76 -23.29 4.45
C ALA A 31 12.21 -23.48 2.98
N PHE A 32 12.30 -22.39 2.22
CA PHE A 32 12.87 -22.34 0.87
C PHE A 32 14.11 -21.42 0.88
N ASN A 33 15.27 -22.06 1.04
CA ASN A 33 16.58 -21.46 0.83
C ASN A 33 16.82 -21.28 -0.67
N GLU A 34 16.18 -20.26 -1.27
CA GLU A 34 16.43 -19.91 -2.66
C GLU A 34 16.62 -18.38 -2.78
N ASP A 35 17.83 -18.05 -3.20
CA ASP A 35 18.41 -16.81 -3.67
C ASP A 35 17.48 -15.59 -3.84
N ASN A 36 17.95 -14.44 -3.33
CA ASN A 36 17.54 -13.07 -3.68
C ASN A 36 16.06 -12.65 -3.50
N SER A 37 15.13 -13.52 -3.08
CA SER A 37 13.69 -13.21 -3.04
C SER A 37 13.15 -12.69 -1.70
N PHE A 38 14.00 -12.36 -0.71
CA PHE A 38 13.54 -11.83 0.58
C PHE A 38 12.68 -10.56 0.40
N TRP A 39 13.12 -9.64 -0.47
CA TRP A 39 12.39 -8.41 -0.79
C TRP A 39 11.04 -8.64 -1.47
N LYS A 40 10.86 -9.77 -2.17
CA LYS A 40 9.57 -10.15 -2.78
C LYS A 40 8.56 -10.67 -1.74
N ARG A 41 9.01 -11.00 -0.52
CA ARG A 41 8.15 -11.47 0.57
C ARG A 41 7.81 -10.37 1.58
N VAL A 42 8.41 -9.19 1.44
CA VAL A 42 8.17 -8.04 2.30
C VAL A 42 7.11 -7.15 1.65
N HIS A 43 6.12 -6.78 2.45
CA HIS A 43 5.11 -5.80 2.14
C HIS A 43 5.27 -4.65 3.13
N ALA A 44 5.23 -3.41 2.64
CA ALA A 44 5.28 -2.24 3.49
C ALA A 44 4.20 -1.26 3.05
N GLY A 45 3.61 -0.55 4.00
CA GLY A 45 2.55 0.42 3.75
C GLY A 45 2.66 1.61 4.69
N VAL A 46 2.28 2.77 4.20
CA VAL A 46 2.12 3.99 4.97
C VAL A 46 0.80 4.66 4.60
N GLU A 47 0.09 5.16 5.60
CA GLU A 47 -1.12 5.94 5.45
C GLU A 47 -0.98 7.23 6.26
N MET A 48 -1.30 8.35 5.63
CA MET A 48 -1.22 9.68 6.23
C MET A 48 -2.52 10.45 5.99
N GLY A 49 -3.18 10.85 7.06
CA GLY A 49 -4.36 11.71 7.04
C GLY A 49 -4.01 13.15 7.39
N PHE A 50 -4.58 14.10 6.65
CA PHE A 50 -4.42 15.53 6.84
C PHE A 50 -5.78 16.22 6.96
N LEU A 51 -5.78 17.42 7.53
CA LEU A 51 -6.97 18.26 7.68
C LEU A 51 -8.13 17.53 8.37
N LYS A 52 -7.87 16.77 9.44
CA LYS A 52 -8.86 15.87 10.09
C LYS A 52 -9.40 14.80 9.13
N ASP A 53 -8.49 14.14 8.43
CA ASP A 53 -8.76 13.03 7.50
C ASP A 53 -9.62 13.37 6.27
N HIS A 54 -9.81 14.66 5.96
CA HIS A 54 -10.42 15.07 4.68
C HIS A 54 -9.51 14.74 3.49
N ILE A 55 -8.20 14.63 3.72
CA ILE A 55 -7.23 14.19 2.71
C ILE A 55 -6.45 13.02 3.29
N ILE A 56 -6.48 11.89 2.62
CA ILE A 56 -5.76 10.68 3.02
C ILE A 56 -4.82 10.27 1.89
N LEU A 57 -3.53 10.21 2.17
CA LEU A 57 -2.51 9.70 1.27
C LEU A 57 -2.10 8.30 1.71
N ARG A 58 -1.99 7.38 0.76
CA ARG A 58 -1.60 5.99 0.98
C ARG A 58 -0.44 5.68 0.06
N GLY A 59 0.55 4.96 0.56
CA GLY A 59 1.70 4.51 -0.21
C GLY A 59 2.11 3.13 0.27
N GLY A 60 2.54 2.26 -0.62
CA GLY A 60 2.96 0.93 -0.22
C GLY A 60 3.83 0.26 -1.25
N ILE A 61 4.63 -0.68 -0.79
CA ILE A 61 5.43 -1.56 -1.63
C ILE A 61 4.92 -2.98 -1.42
N ASN A 62 4.61 -3.65 -2.53
CA ASN A 62 4.12 -5.01 -2.53
C ASN A 62 5.00 -5.86 -3.45
N GLN A 63 5.78 -6.79 -2.88
CA GLN A 63 6.68 -7.69 -3.61
C GLN A 63 7.67 -6.99 -4.56
N GLY A 64 8.09 -5.76 -4.23
CA GLY A 64 8.98 -4.94 -5.05
C GLY A 64 8.26 -3.92 -5.96
N TYR A 65 6.93 -3.93 -6.04
CA TYR A 65 6.14 -2.96 -6.81
C TYR A 65 5.63 -1.83 -5.94
N LEU A 66 5.78 -0.59 -6.42
CA LEU A 66 5.26 0.58 -5.75
C LEU A 66 3.76 0.75 -6.06
N SER A 67 3.02 1.10 -5.03
CA SER A 67 1.62 1.50 -5.06
C SER A 67 1.44 2.80 -4.29
N GLY A 68 0.48 3.59 -4.73
CA GLY A 68 0.16 4.89 -4.16
C GLY A 68 -1.31 5.20 -4.35
N GLY A 69 -1.86 6.00 -3.46
CA GLY A 69 -3.24 6.44 -3.54
C GLY A 69 -3.46 7.73 -2.77
N ALA A 70 -4.48 8.46 -3.19
CA ALA A 70 -4.96 9.64 -2.52
C ALA A 70 -6.49 9.57 -2.46
N GLU A 71 -7.05 9.96 -1.33
CA GLU A 71 -8.48 10.07 -1.13
C GLU A 71 -8.80 11.44 -0.56
N ILE A 72 -9.86 12.02 -1.08
CA ILE A 72 -10.45 13.25 -0.60
C ILE A 72 -11.85 12.89 -0.12
N ASP A 73 -12.12 13.17 1.14
CA ASP A 73 -13.41 13.04 1.77
C ASP A 73 -13.97 14.42 2.06
N LEU A 74 -14.99 14.81 1.30
CA LEU A 74 -15.82 15.98 1.54
C LEU A 74 -17.21 15.50 1.95
N TRP A 75 -17.92 16.35 2.68
CA TRP A 75 -19.21 16.01 3.31
C TRP A 75 -20.23 15.29 2.42
N VAL A 76 -20.24 15.61 1.11
CA VAL A 76 -21.16 15.03 0.12
C VAL A 76 -20.46 14.27 -1.01
N LEU A 77 -19.12 14.29 -1.04
CA LEU A 77 -18.31 13.79 -2.15
C LEU A 77 -17.06 13.10 -1.60
N ARG A 78 -16.93 11.81 -1.85
CA ARG A 78 -15.69 11.08 -1.66
C ARG A 78 -15.08 10.75 -3.01
N ALA A 79 -13.85 11.20 -3.24
CA ALA A 79 -13.10 10.90 -4.45
C ALA A 79 -11.78 10.22 -4.07
N GLY A 80 -11.53 9.06 -4.63
CA GLY A 80 -10.32 8.28 -4.45
C GLY A 80 -9.61 8.08 -5.77
N TYR A 81 -8.29 8.17 -5.73
CA TYR A 81 -7.39 7.82 -6.81
C TYR A 81 -6.39 6.79 -6.29
N VAL A 82 -6.23 5.69 -7.00
CA VAL A 82 -5.23 4.67 -6.69
C VAL A 82 -4.41 4.40 -7.95
N TYR A 83 -3.11 4.36 -7.76
CA TYR A 83 -2.13 3.98 -8.76
C TYR A 83 -1.30 2.83 -8.21
N TYR A 84 -1.25 1.71 -8.92
CA TYR A 84 -0.35 0.61 -8.58
C TYR A 84 0.26 0.02 -9.84
N SER A 85 1.52 -0.39 -9.73
CA SER A 85 2.18 -1.18 -10.77
C SER A 85 1.98 -2.65 -10.46
N GLU A 86 1.51 -3.44 -11.42
CA GLU A 86 1.41 -4.89 -11.31
C GLU A 86 2.11 -5.53 -12.50
N GLU A 87 3.02 -6.47 -12.28
CA GLU A 87 3.57 -7.29 -13.37
C GLU A 87 2.50 -8.29 -13.84
N MET A 88 1.68 -7.91 -14.81
CA MET A 88 0.79 -8.84 -15.51
C MET A 88 1.58 -9.57 -16.60
N GLY A 89 2.36 -10.57 -16.20
CA GLY A 89 3.07 -11.44 -17.15
C GLY A 89 3.42 -12.80 -16.54
N ALA A 90 3.14 -13.89 -17.26
CA ALA A 90 3.64 -15.23 -16.93
C ALA A 90 5.18 -15.36 -17.04
N TYR A 91 5.86 -14.29 -17.48
CA TYR A 91 7.31 -14.13 -17.54
C TYR A 91 7.69 -12.70 -17.15
N SER A 92 8.60 -12.55 -16.18
CA SER A 92 9.14 -11.24 -15.77
C SER A 92 10.02 -10.64 -16.88
N GLY A 93 9.80 -9.35 -17.21
CA GLY A 93 10.84 -8.53 -17.85
C GLY A 93 10.49 -7.60 -19.02
N GLN A 94 9.23 -7.38 -19.44
CA GLN A 94 9.00 -6.54 -20.62
C GLN A 94 7.88 -5.49 -20.57
N ASP A 95 6.81 -5.66 -19.79
CA ASP A 95 5.71 -4.67 -19.79
C ASP A 95 5.27 -4.32 -18.36
N ARG A 96 5.68 -3.13 -17.90
CA ARG A 96 5.23 -2.56 -16.63
C ARG A 96 3.86 -1.91 -16.85
N ASP A 97 2.79 -2.70 -16.80
CA ASP A 97 1.43 -2.18 -16.86
C ASP A 97 1.12 -1.47 -15.54
N SER A 98 0.88 -0.16 -15.62
CA SER A 98 0.54 0.63 -14.45
C SER A 98 -0.94 0.94 -14.46
N ARG A 99 -1.64 0.57 -13.40
CA ARG A 99 -3.10 0.69 -13.32
C ARG A 99 -3.48 1.92 -12.53
N HIS A 100 -4.41 2.67 -13.09
CA HIS A 100 -4.99 3.87 -12.50
C HIS A 100 -6.47 3.63 -12.26
N LEU A 101 -6.91 3.73 -11.02
CA LEU A 101 -8.30 3.58 -10.63
C LEU A 101 -8.79 4.89 -10.01
N VAL A 102 -9.89 5.40 -10.54
CA VAL A 102 -10.60 6.55 -9.98
C VAL A 102 -11.93 6.06 -9.44
N LYS A 103 -12.21 6.37 -8.18
CA LYS A 103 -13.50 6.09 -7.54
C LYS A 103 -14.12 7.39 -7.09
N VAL A 104 -15.34 7.66 -7.51
CA VAL A 104 -16.12 8.81 -7.05
C VAL A 104 -17.41 8.28 -6.44
N THR A 105 -17.70 8.72 -5.21
CA THR A 105 -18.91 8.39 -4.47
C THR A 105 -19.59 9.69 -4.06
N LEU A 106 -20.87 9.80 -4.38
CA LEU A 106 -21.75 10.89 -3.95
C LEU A 106 -22.78 10.32 -2.99
N GLY A 107 -22.93 10.93 -1.82
CA GLY A 107 -23.88 10.48 -0.80
C GLY A 107 -24.05 11.54 0.28
N TRP A 108 -25.21 11.54 0.93
CA TRP A 108 -25.55 12.38 2.07
C TRP A 108 -26.01 11.52 3.25
#